data_AF-A0AAW7ZMG1-F1
#
_entry.id   AF-A0AAW7ZMG1-F1
#
_cell.length_a   1.000
_cell.length_b   1.000
_cell.length_c   1.000
_cell.angle_alpha   90.00
_cell.angle_beta   90.00
_cell.angle_gamma   90.00
#
_symmetry.space_group_name_H-M   'P 1'
#
loop_
_entity.id
_entity.type
_entity.pdbx_description
1 polymer ?
#
loop_
_entity_poly.entity_id
_entity_poly.type
_entity_poly.pdbx_seq_one_letter_code
_entity_poly.pdbx_strand_id
1 'polypeptide(L)'
;MNNALTDNTIPTDTLCAIPVKDEQRLRFWPQHFGRIPQWITLEPRIFAWMDRLCADYSGGVWDFYTLSNGGAFMAPEESEGPWSLFNILNGNGAEMSAEAAGIAACLIAYSHHACRTECDAMTEHYYRLRDYALNHPECSAIMHIID
;
A
#
# COMPACT_ATOMS: atom_id res chain seq x y z
N MET A 1 -3.87 -13.80 50.38
CA MET A 1 -3.99 -12.34 50.15
C MET A 1 -3.22 -12.02 48.87
N ASN A 2 -3.98 -11.48 47.92
CA ASN A 2 -3.66 -11.01 46.55
C ASN A 2 -2.36 -10.18 46.47
N ASN A 3 -1.66 -9.98 45.34
CA ASN A 3 -2.02 -10.08 43.94
C ASN A 3 -0.73 -10.12 43.09
N ALA A 4 -0.72 -10.88 42.00
CA ALA A 4 0.25 -10.72 40.91
C ALA A 4 -0.21 -9.59 39.98
N LEU A 5 0.72 -8.74 39.52
CA LEU A 5 0.53 -7.77 38.43
C LEU A 5 1.83 -7.78 37.59
N THR A 6 1.90 -8.65 36.59
CA THR A 6 1.71 -8.35 35.15
C THR A 6 2.82 -7.47 34.59
N ASP A 7 3.83 -8.16 34.04
CA ASP A 7 4.76 -7.63 33.05
C ASP A 7 3.93 -7.14 31.85
N ASN A 8 3.97 -5.83 31.60
CA ASN A 8 3.13 -5.16 30.63
C ASN A 8 3.82 -5.23 29.27
N THR A 9 3.73 -6.39 28.61
CA THR A 9 4.02 -6.48 27.17
C THR A 9 3.01 -5.61 26.44
N ILE A 10 3.44 -4.43 25.99
CA ILE A 10 2.68 -3.57 25.08
C ILE A 10 2.32 -4.46 23.88
N PRO A 11 1.03 -4.69 23.56
CA PRO A 11 0.68 -5.39 22.33
C PRO A 11 1.29 -4.61 21.18
N THR A 12 2.04 -5.27 20.29
CA THR A 12 2.42 -4.70 19.01
C THR A 12 1.13 -4.28 18.33
N ASP A 13 0.86 -2.97 18.32
CA ASP A 13 -0.40 -2.41 17.87
C ASP A 13 -0.61 -2.88 16.43
N THR A 14 -1.57 -3.78 16.23
CA THR A 14 -1.75 -4.44 14.94
C THR A 14 -2.18 -3.37 13.94
N LEU A 15 -1.36 -3.15 12.90
CA LEU A 15 -1.71 -2.19 11.86
C LEU A 15 -2.90 -2.73 11.07
N CYS A 16 -3.98 -1.95 11.02
CA CYS A 16 -5.21 -2.35 10.37
C CYS A 16 -5.49 -1.44 9.17
N ALA A 17 -5.91 -2.03 8.06
CA ALA A 17 -6.51 -1.33 6.95
C ALA A 17 -8.03 -1.18 7.15
N ILE A 18 -8.52 0.03 6.95
CA ILE A 18 -9.94 0.38 7.09
C ILE A 18 -10.42 0.83 5.71
N PRO A 19 -11.41 0.16 5.10
CA PRO A 19 -11.93 0.54 3.79
C PRO A 19 -12.65 1.88 3.86
N VAL A 20 -12.40 2.72 2.86
CA VAL A 20 -13.02 4.04 2.71
C VAL A 20 -14.37 3.87 2.02
N LYS A 21 -15.43 4.43 2.63
CA LYS A 21 -16.78 4.37 2.07
C LYS A 21 -16.88 5.17 0.78
N ASP A 22 -17.81 4.77 -0.10
CA ASP A 22 -18.04 5.41 -1.40
C ASP A 22 -18.23 6.93 -1.31
N GLU A 23 -18.97 7.42 -0.31
CA GLU A 23 -19.22 8.86 -0.17
C GLU A 23 -17.94 9.67 0.14
N GLN A 24 -16.89 9.00 0.62
CA GLN A 24 -15.62 9.60 1.01
C GLN A 24 -14.53 9.44 -0.05
N ARG A 25 -14.72 8.57 -1.06
CA ARG A 25 -13.72 8.29 -2.11
C ARG A 25 -13.29 9.55 -2.86
N LEU A 26 -14.22 10.45 -3.18
CA LEU A 26 -13.90 11.73 -3.85
C LEU A 26 -12.97 12.65 -3.03
N ARG A 27 -12.94 12.49 -1.71
CA ARG A 27 -12.11 13.31 -0.81
C ARG A 27 -10.82 12.62 -0.40
N PHE A 28 -10.63 11.34 -0.72
CA PHE A 28 -9.50 10.55 -0.29
C PHE A 28 -8.16 11.22 -0.63
N TRP A 29 -7.89 11.46 -1.91
CA TRP A 29 -6.65 12.06 -2.37
C TRP A 29 -6.38 13.46 -1.79
N PRO A 30 -7.31 14.44 -1.87
CA PRO A 30 -7.04 15.76 -1.30
C PRO A 30 -6.94 15.74 0.23
N GLN A 31 -7.65 14.85 0.93
CA GLN A 31 -7.60 14.75 2.39
C GLN A 31 -6.28 14.16 2.90
N HIS A 32 -5.79 13.09 2.27
CA HIS A 32 -4.60 12.37 2.73
C HIS A 32 -3.30 12.87 2.08
N PHE A 33 -3.34 13.23 0.80
CA PHE A 33 -2.14 13.57 0.01
C PHE A 33 -2.16 15.02 -0.49
N GLY A 34 -3.17 15.83 -0.15
CA GLY A 34 -3.36 17.18 -0.73
C GLY A 34 -2.22 18.19 -0.50
N ARG A 35 -1.33 17.92 0.46
CA ARG A 35 -0.12 18.71 0.74
C ARG A 35 1.10 18.29 -0.08
N ILE A 36 1.02 17.15 -0.77
CA ILE A 36 2.13 16.58 -1.54
C ILE A 36 2.14 17.22 -2.93
N PRO A 37 3.30 17.69 -3.42
CA PRO A 37 3.41 18.21 -4.78
C PRO A 37 2.92 17.19 -5.81
N GLN A 38 2.11 17.61 -6.78
CA GLN A 38 1.62 16.75 -7.87
C GLN A 38 0.80 15.52 -7.39
N TRP A 39 0.16 15.57 -6.22
CA TRP A 39 -0.63 14.48 -5.65
C TRP A 39 -1.71 13.93 -6.59
N ILE A 40 -2.29 14.77 -7.46
CA ILE A 40 -3.32 14.37 -8.43
C ILE A 40 -2.81 13.33 -9.45
N THR A 41 -1.49 13.17 -9.58
CA THR A 41 -0.88 12.18 -10.47
C THR A 41 -0.61 10.83 -9.80
N LEU A 42 -0.83 10.70 -8.48
CA LEU A 42 -0.52 9.47 -7.74
C LEU A 42 -1.37 8.29 -8.24
N GLU A 43 -2.68 8.46 -8.33
CA GLU A 43 -3.59 7.41 -8.80
C GLU A 43 -3.27 6.92 -10.23
N PRO A 44 -3.16 7.78 -11.25
CA PRO A 44 -2.71 7.35 -12.58
C PRO A 44 -1.35 6.65 -12.58
N ARG A 45 -0.42 7.05 -11.69
CA ARG A 45 0.90 6.39 -11.58
C ARG A 45 0.80 5.01 -10.96
N ILE A 46 -0.07 4.81 -9.97
CA ILE A 46 -0.30 3.50 -9.35
C ILE A 46 -0.86 2.53 -10.39
N PHE A 47 -1.86 2.96 -11.17
CA PHE A 47 -2.38 2.15 -12.27
C PHE A 47 -1.30 1.81 -13.30
N ALA A 48 -0.49 2.80 -13.70
CA ALA A 48 0.60 2.57 -14.65
C ALA A 48 1.69 1.63 -14.11
N TRP A 49 1.90 1.57 -12.78
CA TRP A 49 2.77 0.57 -12.17
C TRP A 49 2.13 -0.81 -12.18
N MET A 50 0.84 -0.92 -11.88
CA MET A 50 0.14 -2.20 -11.96
C MET A 50 0.17 -2.76 -13.39
N ASP A 51 -0.11 -1.94 -14.41
CA ASP A 51 -0.01 -2.32 -15.84
C ASP A 51 1.37 -2.86 -16.23
N ARG A 52 2.43 -2.39 -15.56
CA ARG A 52 3.81 -2.86 -15.82
C ARG A 52 4.16 -4.13 -15.09
N LEU A 53 3.59 -4.32 -13.90
CA LEU A 53 3.88 -5.46 -13.04
C LEU A 53 3.08 -6.69 -13.45
N CYS A 54 1.83 -6.52 -13.86
CA CYS A 54 0.94 -7.64 -14.16
C CYS A 54 0.54 -7.62 -15.64
N ALA A 55 1.01 -8.59 -16.41
CA ALA A 55 0.76 -8.65 -17.86
C ALA A 55 -0.71 -8.92 -18.21
N ASP A 56 -1.42 -9.62 -17.33
CA ASP A 56 -2.84 -9.97 -17.51
C ASP A 56 -3.79 -8.94 -16.85
N TYR A 57 -3.24 -7.88 -16.27
CA TYR A 57 -4.04 -6.81 -15.68
C TYR A 57 -4.77 -6.03 -16.77
N SER A 58 -6.09 -5.94 -16.62
CA SER A 58 -7.00 -5.29 -17.58
C SER A 58 -7.74 -4.11 -16.97
N GLY A 59 -7.25 -3.59 -15.85
CA GLY A 59 -7.98 -2.63 -15.03
C GLY A 59 -8.79 -3.32 -13.92
N GLY A 60 -9.80 -2.62 -13.40
CA GLY A 60 -10.69 -3.13 -12.37
C GLY A 60 -11.22 -2.02 -11.47
N VAL A 61 -12.07 -2.39 -10.53
CA VAL A 61 -12.47 -1.50 -9.43
C VAL A 61 -11.35 -1.54 -8.39
N TRP A 62 -10.99 -0.38 -7.85
CA TRP A 62 -9.95 -0.25 -6.83
C TRP A 62 -10.51 0.41 -5.59
N ASP A 63 -10.42 -0.28 -4.46
CA ASP A 63 -10.82 0.24 -3.17
C ASP A 63 -9.72 1.03 -2.50
N PHE A 64 -10.13 2.00 -1.70
CA PHE A 64 -9.24 2.88 -0.96
C PHE A 64 -9.25 2.47 0.50
N TYR A 65 -8.08 2.53 1.12
CA TYR A 65 -7.89 2.11 2.49
C TYR A 65 -7.12 3.20 3.26
N THR A 66 -7.52 3.40 4.50
CA THR A 66 -6.75 4.16 5.49
C THR A 66 -6.17 3.21 6.52
N LEU A 67 -4.95 3.47 6.96
CA LEU A 67 -4.24 2.66 7.95
C LEU A 67 -4.34 3.30 9.34
N SER A 68 -4.36 2.48 10.39
CA SER A 68 -4.39 2.96 11.78
C SER A 68 -3.21 3.86 12.17
N ASN A 69 -2.07 3.75 11.47
CA ASN A 69 -0.90 4.63 11.62
C ASN A 69 -0.96 5.95 10.81
N GLY A 70 -2.11 6.27 10.22
CA GLY A 70 -2.32 7.46 9.39
C GLY A 70 -1.87 7.29 7.94
N GLY A 71 -1.42 6.10 7.54
CA GLY A 71 -1.14 5.76 6.15
C GLY A 71 -2.41 5.64 5.32
N ALA A 72 -2.27 5.60 4.01
CA ALA A 72 -3.37 5.41 3.09
C ALA A 72 -2.85 4.76 1.80
N PHE A 73 -3.65 3.91 1.17
CA PHE A 73 -3.32 3.24 -0.09
C PHE A 73 -4.58 2.87 -0.86
N MET A 74 -4.39 2.29 -2.03
CA MET A 74 -5.47 1.69 -2.82
C MET A 74 -5.04 0.31 -3.31
N ALA A 75 -6.00 -0.60 -3.45
CA ALA A 75 -5.79 -1.92 -4.03
C ALA A 75 -6.96 -2.30 -4.94
N PRO A 76 -6.74 -3.16 -5.95
CA PRO A 76 -7.83 -3.77 -6.70
C PRO A 76 -8.79 -4.52 -5.77
N GLU A 77 -10.07 -4.56 -6.15
CA GLU A 77 -11.07 -5.40 -5.50
C GLU A 77 -10.61 -6.87 -5.51
N GLU A 78 -10.98 -7.62 -4.47
CA GLU A 78 -10.57 -9.00 -4.32
C GLU A 78 -11.05 -9.86 -5.49
N SER A 79 -10.15 -10.70 -6.02
CA SER A 79 -10.40 -11.53 -7.19
C SER A 79 -10.22 -13.01 -6.87
N GLU A 80 -10.79 -13.88 -7.70
CA GLU A 80 -10.56 -15.33 -7.59
C GLU A 80 -9.12 -15.69 -7.99
N GLY A 81 -8.29 -15.98 -6.98
CA GLY A 81 -6.94 -16.53 -7.17
C GLY A 81 -5.81 -15.48 -7.16
N PRO A 82 -4.55 -15.95 -7.12
CA PRO A 82 -3.38 -15.07 -7.06
C PRO A 82 -3.09 -14.42 -8.42
N TRP A 83 -2.53 -13.22 -8.38
CA TRP A 83 -2.03 -12.49 -9.53
C TRP A 83 -0.55 -12.79 -9.72
N SER A 84 -0.14 -13.02 -10.96
CA SER A 84 1.27 -13.17 -11.32
C SER A 84 1.86 -11.80 -11.67
N LEU A 85 2.80 -11.33 -10.86
CA LEU A 85 3.50 -10.07 -11.05
C LEU A 85 4.96 -10.31 -11.42
N PHE A 86 5.50 -9.46 -12.29
CA PHE A 86 6.90 -9.44 -12.70
C PHE A 86 7.41 -8.00 -12.78
N ASN A 87 8.47 -7.71 -12.02
CA ASN A 87 9.12 -6.40 -12.06
C ASN A 87 10.35 -6.46 -12.96
N ILE A 88 10.24 -5.86 -14.14
CA ILE A 88 11.33 -5.82 -15.14
C ILE A 88 12.58 -5.10 -14.62
N LEU A 89 12.44 -4.21 -13.63
CA LEU A 89 13.55 -3.38 -13.13
C LEU A 89 14.53 -4.17 -12.27
N ASN A 90 14.05 -5.15 -11.51
CA ASN A 90 14.88 -6.02 -10.67
C ASN A 90 14.93 -7.47 -11.16
N GLY A 91 14.04 -7.86 -12.09
CA GLY A 91 13.94 -9.21 -12.62
C GLY A 91 13.19 -10.20 -11.72
N ASN A 92 12.52 -9.72 -10.67
CA ASN A 92 11.81 -10.55 -9.71
C ASN A 92 10.37 -10.81 -10.16
N GLY A 93 9.89 -12.01 -9.88
CA GLY A 93 8.50 -12.41 -10.08
C GLY A 93 7.89 -12.92 -8.78
N ALA A 94 6.60 -12.66 -8.57
CA ALA A 94 5.88 -13.10 -7.39
C ALA A 94 4.40 -13.34 -7.71
N GLU A 95 3.82 -14.36 -7.07
CA GLU A 95 2.38 -14.58 -7.04
C GLU A 95 1.83 -14.04 -5.72
N MET A 96 0.78 -13.22 -5.78
CA MET A 96 0.19 -12.62 -4.58
C MET A 96 -1.28 -12.24 -4.80
N SER A 97 -2.00 -11.97 -3.72
CA SER A 97 -3.37 -11.46 -3.79
C SER A 97 -3.49 -10.10 -4.47
N ALA A 98 -4.72 -9.73 -4.86
CA ALA A 98 -5.03 -8.40 -5.36
C ALA A 98 -4.64 -7.29 -4.36
N GLU A 99 -4.90 -7.49 -3.06
CA GLU A 99 -4.49 -6.54 -2.01
C GLU A 99 -2.97 -6.35 -1.99
N ALA A 100 -2.22 -7.46 -1.93
CA ALA A 100 -0.76 -7.43 -1.91
C ALA A 100 -0.17 -6.78 -3.16
N ALA A 101 -0.74 -7.04 -4.34
CA ALA A 101 -0.35 -6.40 -5.59
C ALA A 101 -0.59 -4.89 -5.55
N GLY A 102 -1.73 -4.45 -5.01
CA GLY A 102 -2.05 -3.03 -4.79
C GLY A 102 -1.07 -2.34 -3.84
N ILE A 103 -0.72 -2.99 -2.73
CA ILE A 103 0.28 -2.51 -1.77
C ILE A 103 1.64 -2.34 -2.47
N ALA A 104 2.09 -3.34 -3.22
CA ALA A 104 3.35 -3.29 -3.97
C ALA A 104 3.38 -2.13 -4.97
N ALA A 105 2.34 -1.99 -5.80
CA ALA A 105 2.23 -0.88 -6.76
C ALA A 105 2.23 0.50 -6.08
N CYS A 106 1.52 0.64 -4.95
CA CYS A 106 1.53 1.86 -4.14
C CYS A 106 2.93 2.17 -3.58
N LEU A 107 3.64 1.17 -3.04
CA LEU A 107 4.99 1.37 -2.50
C LEU A 107 5.98 1.87 -3.56
N ILE A 108 5.98 1.27 -4.76
CA ILE A 108 6.84 1.72 -5.87
C ILE A 108 6.45 3.14 -6.30
N ALA A 109 5.14 3.41 -6.46
CA ALA A 109 4.66 4.74 -6.82
C ALA A 109 5.08 5.80 -5.80
N TYR A 110 4.96 5.49 -4.51
CA TYR A 110 5.26 6.42 -3.43
C TYR A 110 6.76 6.71 -3.32
N SER A 111 7.59 5.67 -3.41
CA SER A 111 9.05 5.80 -3.45
C SER A 111 9.50 6.66 -4.62
N HIS A 112 9.03 6.35 -5.84
CA HIS A 112 9.38 7.12 -7.03
C HIS A 112 8.89 8.58 -6.95
N HIS A 113 7.70 8.82 -6.38
CA HIS A 113 7.15 10.17 -6.23
C HIS A 113 7.91 10.98 -5.18
N ALA A 114 8.28 10.36 -4.06
CA ALA A 114 9.11 10.97 -3.02
C ALA A 114 10.47 11.39 -3.60
N CYS A 115 11.17 10.52 -4.32
CA CYS A 115 12.44 10.84 -4.98
C CYS A 115 12.31 11.95 -6.02
N ARG A 116 11.23 11.95 -6.81
CA ARG A 116 11.00 12.96 -7.86
C ARG A 116 10.68 14.35 -7.28
N THR A 117 10.03 14.41 -6.13
CA THR A 117 9.53 15.66 -5.54
C THR A 117 10.35 16.13 -4.34
N GLU A 118 11.29 15.32 -3.87
CA GLU A 118 12.06 15.54 -2.64
C GLU A 118 11.16 15.90 -1.45
N CYS A 119 10.01 15.23 -1.35
CA CYS A 119 8.95 15.55 -0.40
C CYS A 119 8.93 14.58 0.78
N ASP A 120 9.35 15.07 1.96
CA ASP A 120 9.36 14.29 3.19
C ASP A 120 7.98 13.74 3.59
N ALA A 121 6.91 14.49 3.32
CA ALA A 121 5.55 13.99 3.58
C ALA A 121 5.21 12.76 2.72
N MET A 122 5.69 12.70 1.47
CA MET A 122 5.53 11.51 0.63
C MET A 122 6.38 10.34 1.13
N THR A 123 7.60 10.63 1.58
CA THR A 123 8.47 9.64 2.24
C THR A 123 7.80 9.05 3.48
N GLU A 124 7.10 9.86 4.28
CA GLU A 124 6.35 9.39 5.44
C GLU A 124 5.18 8.46 5.04
N HIS A 125 4.45 8.79 3.97
CA HIS A 125 3.42 7.89 3.42
C HIS A 125 3.99 6.55 2.96
N TYR A 126 5.17 6.56 2.33
CA TYR A 126 5.86 5.33 1.96
C TYR A 126 6.18 4.46 3.19
N TYR A 127 6.77 5.04 4.24
CA TYR A 127 7.12 4.28 5.45
C TYR A 127 5.89 3.75 6.18
N ARG A 128 4.81 4.55 6.31
CA ARG A 128 3.56 4.09 6.92
C ARG A 128 2.94 2.89 6.20
N LEU A 129 2.97 2.89 4.86
CA LEU A 129 2.49 1.75 4.07
C LEU A 129 3.46 0.56 4.16
N ARG A 130 4.77 0.82 4.18
CA ARG A 130 5.78 -0.23 4.31
C ARG A 130 5.66 -0.95 5.64
N ASP A 131 5.39 -0.24 6.73
CA ASP A 131 5.17 -0.85 8.05
C ASP A 131 3.95 -1.78 8.03
N TYR A 132 2.86 -1.40 7.34
CA TYR A 132 1.71 -2.28 7.12
C TYR A 132 2.10 -3.51 6.29
N ALA A 133 2.82 -3.31 5.18
CA ALA A 133 3.28 -4.39 4.31
C ALA A 133 4.18 -5.40 5.03
N LEU A 134 5.03 -4.95 5.97
CA LEU A 134 5.89 -5.83 6.78
C LEU A 134 5.10 -6.72 7.77
N ASN A 135 3.88 -6.31 8.13
CA ASN A 135 2.97 -7.09 8.97
C ASN A 135 1.94 -7.90 8.16
N HIS A 136 1.94 -7.78 6.83
CA HIS A 136 1.01 -8.48 5.94
C HIS A 136 1.38 -9.97 5.82
N PRO A 137 0.42 -10.91 5.72
CA PRO A 137 0.70 -12.34 5.53
C PRO A 137 1.59 -12.64 4.31
N GLU A 138 1.48 -11.83 3.27
CA GLU A 138 2.24 -11.94 2.02
C GLU A 138 3.46 -10.99 1.96
N CYS A 139 3.99 -10.58 3.11
CA CYS A 139 5.10 -9.60 3.17
C CYS A 139 6.32 -10.00 2.35
N SER A 140 6.63 -11.30 2.28
CA SER A 140 7.77 -11.81 1.50
C SER A 140 7.58 -11.55 0.01
N ALA A 141 6.39 -11.80 -0.53
CA ALA A 141 6.06 -11.56 -1.94
C ALA A 141 6.07 -10.05 -2.26
N ILE A 142 5.47 -9.24 -1.38
CA ILE A 142 5.45 -7.77 -1.52
C ILE A 142 6.87 -7.19 -1.50
N MET A 143 7.70 -7.58 -0.53
CA MET A 143 9.07 -7.06 -0.43
C MET A 143 9.96 -7.57 -1.56
N HIS A 144 9.75 -8.80 -2.03
CA HIS A 144 10.52 -9.37 -3.13
C HIS A 144 10.25 -8.64 -4.46
N ILE A 145 8.99 -8.29 -4.75
CA ILE A 145 8.67 -7.64 -6.03
C ILE A 145 9.16 -6.19 -6.09
N ILE A 146 9.28 -5.50 -4.95
CA ILE A 146 9.67 -4.08 -4.87
C ILE A 146 11.16 -3.83 -4.58
N ASP A 147 11.96 -4.89 -4.38
CA ASP A 147 13.41 -4.82 -4.08
C ASP A 147 14.20 -4.02 -5.13
#